data_AF-A0A0N4XI28-F1
#
_entry.id   AF-A0A0N4XI28-F1
#
_cell.length_a   1.000
_cell.length_b   1.000
_cell.length_c   1.000
_cell.angle_alpha   90.00
_cell.angle_beta   90.00
_cell.angle_gamma   90.00
#
_symmetry.space_group_name_H-M   'P 1'
#
loop_
_entity.id
_entity.type
_entity.pdbx_description
1 polymer ?
#
loop_
_entity_poly.entity_id
_entity_poly.type
_entity_poly.pdbx_seq_one_letter_code
_entity_poly.pdbx_strand_id
1 'polypeptide(L)'
;MFTESDYEIESPDLSLHDEPHSPPHQRRQSVDVQGLRAALQFLPDAGTLCSQIADTVLQLESLSTSISCFHDRVKKIGSADMPFTIRLDRLKYLELWCDKLKVEVRAIRSRLQTQFAVPPILIALGHLSSDVCMEMLDREAYREERMPLRLNQQLLERRISEELTELDRQRDYITQYLQELNAVDREEQVSFQRHVSKSLVDTITALQSLQNTADDTQMMVVGEREKIENRLDTSAETIYAAVASAVATLGRGEPTPSVEQDT
;
A
#
# COMPACT_ATOMS: atom_id res chain seq x y z
N MET A 1 36.42 32.40 21.79
CA MET A 1 37.19 31.75 22.86
C MET A 1 36.65 30.35 23.04
N PHE A 2 37.37 29.37 22.51
CA PHE A 2 37.24 27.96 22.86
C PHE A 2 38.65 27.50 23.18
N THR A 3 38.83 26.87 24.33
CA THR A 3 40.14 26.45 24.83
C THR A 3 40.56 25.16 24.17
N GLU A 4 41.78 25.14 23.65
CA GLU A 4 42.49 23.90 23.32
C GLU A 4 42.59 23.02 24.58
N SER A 5 42.38 21.72 24.42
CA SER A 5 42.55 20.73 25.49
C SER A 5 43.55 19.68 25.01
N ASP A 6 44.69 19.63 25.69
CA ASP A 6 45.80 18.75 25.36
C ASP A 6 45.39 17.28 25.40
N TYR A 7 45.78 16.51 24.39
CA TYR A 7 45.78 15.06 24.41
C TYR A 7 47.24 14.60 24.58
N GLU A 8 47.62 14.29 25.81
CA GLU A 8 48.91 13.69 26.12
C GLU A 8 48.99 12.27 25.54
N ILE A 9 50.14 11.98 24.92
CA ILE A 9 50.41 10.70 24.25
C ILE A 9 51.13 9.79 25.24
N GLU A 10 50.39 8.98 26.01
CA GLU A 10 50.99 7.88 26.76
C GLU A 10 51.34 6.73 25.81
N SER A 11 52.64 6.48 25.63
CA SER A 11 53.16 5.35 24.86
C SER A 11 53.37 4.15 25.78
N PRO A 12 52.68 3.01 25.57
CA PRO A 12 52.92 1.81 26.38
C PRO A 12 54.25 1.16 25.98
N ASP A 13 55.16 1.08 26.93
CA ASP A 13 56.45 0.39 26.80
C ASP A 13 56.21 -1.13 26.71
N LEU A 14 56.21 -1.67 25.49
CA LEU A 14 56.03 -3.11 25.22
C LEU A 14 57.40 -3.77 25.02
N SER A 15 57.86 -4.39 26.10
CA SER A 15 59.11 -5.13 26.20
C SER A 15 59.19 -6.29 25.21
N LEU A 16 60.33 -6.40 24.50
CA LEU A 16 60.64 -7.54 23.65
C LEU A 16 60.75 -8.81 24.50
N HIS A 17 59.82 -9.75 24.28
CA HIS A 17 60.06 -11.16 24.52
C HIS A 17 60.30 -11.86 23.19
N ASP A 18 61.55 -12.29 22.96
CA ASP A 18 61.90 -13.21 21.88
C ASP A 18 61.26 -14.59 22.14
N GLU A 19 60.08 -14.83 21.57
CA GLU A 19 59.64 -16.20 21.28
C GLU A 19 60.09 -16.60 19.87
N PRO A 20 60.67 -17.80 19.68
CA PRO A 20 61.02 -18.31 18.36
C PRO A 20 59.75 -18.75 17.62
N HIS A 21 59.02 -17.78 17.05
CA HIS A 21 57.90 -18.04 16.16
C HIS A 21 58.37 -18.83 14.92
N SER A 22 58.18 -20.14 14.99
CA SER A 22 58.25 -21.02 13.83
C SER A 22 57.37 -20.45 12.71
N PRO A 23 57.82 -20.44 11.45
CA PRO A 23 57.07 -19.82 10.37
C PRO A 23 55.69 -20.47 10.27
N PRO A 24 54.59 -19.68 10.21
CA PRO A 24 53.26 -20.24 10.16
C PRO A 24 53.16 -21.15 8.95
N HIS A 25 52.82 -22.41 9.20
CA HIS A 25 52.78 -23.42 8.16
C HIS A 25 52.00 -22.90 6.96
N GLN A 26 52.69 -22.80 5.81
CA GLN A 26 52.05 -22.84 4.51
C GLN A 26 51.29 -24.18 4.44
N ARG A 27 50.05 -24.20 4.95
CA ARG A 27 49.03 -25.14 4.53
C ARG A 27 48.83 -24.85 3.05
N ARG A 28 49.68 -25.46 2.24
CA ARG A 28 49.44 -25.66 0.81
C ARG A 28 48.07 -26.32 0.76
N GLN A 29 47.06 -25.51 0.44
CA GLN A 29 45.83 -26.04 -0.12
C GLN A 29 46.30 -26.73 -1.39
N SER A 30 46.44 -28.05 -1.33
CA SER A 30 46.46 -28.89 -2.51
C SER A 30 45.06 -28.78 -3.10
N VAL A 31 44.82 -27.66 -3.80
CA VAL A 31 43.66 -27.49 -4.67
C VAL A 31 43.61 -28.76 -5.51
N ASP A 32 42.48 -29.44 -5.47
CA ASP A 32 42.32 -30.71 -6.17
C ASP A 32 42.41 -30.44 -7.67
N VAL A 33 43.62 -30.54 -8.22
CA VAL A 33 43.91 -30.26 -9.63
C VAL A 33 43.21 -31.27 -10.53
N GLN A 34 42.93 -32.48 -10.03
CA GLN A 34 42.14 -33.48 -10.75
C GLN A 34 40.65 -33.11 -10.73
N GLY A 35 40.09 -32.74 -9.59
CA GLY A 35 38.72 -32.21 -9.47
C GLY A 35 38.50 -30.96 -10.34
N LEU A 36 39.46 -30.02 -10.33
CA LEU A 36 39.40 -28.83 -11.17
C LEU A 36 39.47 -29.18 -12.66
N ARG A 37 40.42 -30.04 -13.08
CA ARG A 37 40.52 -30.52 -14.46
C ARG A 37 39.27 -31.29 -14.90
N ALA A 38 38.66 -32.06 -14.01
CA ALA A 38 37.40 -32.77 -14.24
C ALA A 38 36.16 -31.85 -14.25
N ALA A 39 36.24 -30.64 -13.70
CA ALA A 39 35.22 -29.61 -13.90
C ALA A 39 35.40 -28.88 -15.25
N LEU A 40 36.66 -28.59 -15.63
CA LEU A 40 36.99 -27.84 -16.85
C LEU A 40 36.67 -28.58 -18.15
N GLN A 41 36.57 -29.91 -18.14
CA GLN A 41 36.15 -30.71 -19.31
C GLN A 41 34.68 -30.47 -19.74
N PHE A 42 33.88 -29.78 -18.92
CA PHE A 42 32.49 -29.42 -19.22
C PHE A 42 32.32 -27.97 -19.71
N LEU A 43 33.41 -27.24 -19.97
CA LEU A 43 33.32 -25.91 -20.56
C LEU A 43 32.81 -25.98 -22.00
N PRO A 44 31.94 -25.03 -22.44
CA PRO A 44 31.54 -24.94 -23.83
C PRO A 44 32.74 -24.59 -24.71
N ASP A 45 32.72 -25.06 -25.97
CA ASP A 45 33.61 -24.52 -26.99
C ASP A 45 33.29 -23.04 -27.26
N ALA A 46 34.23 -22.33 -27.89
CA ALA A 46 34.08 -20.89 -28.14
C ALA A 46 32.85 -20.54 -29.00
N GLY A 47 32.51 -21.37 -30.00
CA GLY A 47 31.33 -21.13 -30.85
C GLY A 47 30.03 -21.28 -30.07
N THR A 48 29.91 -22.37 -29.31
CA THR A 48 28.78 -22.59 -28.38
C THR A 48 28.66 -21.46 -27.36
N LEU A 49 29.77 -20.99 -26.78
CA LEU A 49 29.78 -19.88 -25.83
C LEU A 49 29.25 -18.58 -26.44
N CYS A 50 29.70 -18.22 -27.65
CA CYS A 50 29.24 -17.01 -28.32
C CYS A 50 27.77 -17.08 -28.71
N SER A 51 27.26 -18.24 -29.16
CA SER A 51 25.82 -18.43 -29.36
C SER A 51 25.04 -18.24 -28.05
N GLN A 52 25.50 -18.82 -26.93
CA GLN A 52 24.86 -18.65 -25.63
C GLN A 52 24.86 -17.21 -25.12
N ILE A 53 25.92 -16.44 -25.37
CA ILE A 53 25.99 -15.00 -25.06
C ILE A 53 24.99 -14.24 -25.95
N ALA A 54 25.01 -14.46 -27.27
CA ALA A 54 24.10 -13.81 -28.22
C ALA A 54 22.62 -14.10 -27.88
N ASP A 55 22.26 -15.35 -27.57
CA ASP A 55 20.91 -15.74 -27.12
C ASP A 55 20.50 -15.04 -25.82
N THR A 56 21.45 -14.82 -24.92
CA THR A 56 21.20 -14.13 -23.64
C THR A 56 21.05 -12.62 -23.83
N VAL A 57 21.77 -12.02 -24.80
CA VAL A 57 21.58 -10.63 -25.24
C VAL A 57 20.24 -10.46 -25.98
N LEU A 58 19.83 -11.43 -26.81
CA LEU A 58 18.50 -11.44 -27.44
C LEU A 58 17.36 -11.53 -26.41
N GLN A 59 17.55 -12.27 -25.31
CA GLN A 59 16.64 -12.28 -24.18
C GLN A 59 16.57 -10.90 -23.49
N LEU A 60 17.71 -10.20 -23.35
CA LEU A 60 17.74 -8.83 -22.83
C LEU A 60 16.93 -7.87 -23.70
N GLU A 61 17.08 -7.89 -25.02
CA GLU A 61 16.29 -7.04 -25.94
C GLU A 61 14.77 -7.28 -25.81
N SER A 62 14.37 -8.54 -25.69
CA SER A 62 12.96 -8.91 -25.46
C SER A 62 12.45 -8.39 -24.11
N LEU A 63 13.33 -8.34 -23.11
CA LEU A 63 13.02 -7.83 -21.79
C LEU A 63 12.95 -6.29 -21.78
N SER A 64 13.86 -5.58 -22.46
CA SER A 64 13.80 -4.12 -22.64
C SER A 64 12.52 -3.67 -23.34
N THR A 65 12.03 -4.46 -24.31
CA THR A 65 10.71 -4.25 -24.94
C THR A 65 9.57 -4.38 -23.92
N SER A 66 9.66 -5.36 -23.02
CA SER A 66 8.70 -5.59 -21.94
C SER A 66 8.75 -4.48 -20.88
N ILE A 67 9.93 -3.97 -20.54
CA ILE A 67 10.16 -2.83 -19.64
C ILE A 67 9.55 -1.54 -20.23
N SER A 68 9.73 -1.31 -21.53
CA SER A 68 9.12 -0.19 -22.25
C SER A 68 7.59 -0.26 -22.21
N CYS A 69 7.03 -1.45 -22.46
CA CYS A 69 5.59 -1.70 -22.34
C CYS A 69 5.07 -1.53 -20.89
N PHE A 70 5.87 -1.88 -19.89
CA PHE A 70 5.55 -1.65 -18.48
C PHE A 70 5.51 -0.15 -18.15
N HIS A 71 6.52 0.62 -18.57
CA HIS A 71 6.58 2.08 -18.40
C HIS A 71 5.37 2.81 -19.02
N ASP A 72 4.96 2.40 -20.22
CA ASP A 72 3.75 2.92 -20.86
C ASP A 72 2.47 2.60 -20.07
N ARG A 73 2.40 1.46 -19.38
CA ARG A 73 1.27 1.15 -18.49
C ARG A 73 1.30 1.96 -17.19
N VAL A 74 2.47 2.18 -16.59
CA VAL A 74 2.62 3.06 -15.41
C VAL A 74 2.10 4.46 -15.74
N LYS A 75 2.58 5.06 -16.83
CA LYS A 75 2.11 6.37 -17.32
C LYS A 75 0.59 6.42 -17.53
N LYS A 76 0.01 5.39 -18.16
CA LYS A 76 -1.43 5.30 -18.42
C LYS A 76 -2.28 5.20 -17.16
N ILE A 77 -1.75 4.72 -16.02
CA ILE A 77 -2.51 4.74 -14.75
C ILE A 77 -2.65 6.16 -14.22
N GLY A 78 -1.59 6.97 -14.25
CA GLY A 78 -1.62 8.35 -13.74
C GLY A 78 -2.54 9.28 -14.54
N SER A 79 -2.76 9.01 -15.84
CA SER A 79 -3.55 9.86 -16.73
C SER A 79 -5.00 9.42 -16.97
N ALA A 80 -5.40 8.22 -16.50
CA ALA A 80 -6.69 7.64 -16.86
C ALA A 80 -7.75 7.91 -15.79
N ASP A 81 -8.91 8.39 -16.24
CA ASP A 81 -10.12 8.47 -15.41
C ASP A 81 -10.66 7.05 -15.16
N MET A 82 -10.19 6.44 -14.07
CA MET A 82 -10.56 5.10 -13.64
C MET A 82 -11.08 5.11 -12.21
N PRO A 83 -12.12 4.31 -11.89
CA PRO A 83 -12.56 4.07 -10.52
C PRO A 83 -11.42 3.67 -9.59
N PHE A 84 -11.49 4.13 -8.35
CA PHE A 84 -10.48 3.91 -7.30
C PHE A 84 -10.02 2.45 -7.19
N THR A 85 -10.96 1.51 -7.06
CA THR A 85 -10.68 0.08 -6.87
C THR A 85 -9.89 -0.51 -8.03
N ILE A 86 -10.32 -0.22 -9.26
CA ILE A 86 -9.64 -0.64 -10.50
C ILE A 86 -8.23 -0.04 -10.57
N ARG A 87 -8.05 1.20 -10.13
CA ARG A 87 -6.75 1.88 -10.10
C ARG A 87 -5.80 1.22 -9.09
N LEU A 88 -6.29 0.96 -7.87
CA LEU A 88 -5.57 0.29 -6.79
C LEU A 88 -5.08 -1.10 -7.20
N ASP A 89 -5.96 -1.93 -7.78
CA ASP A 89 -5.61 -3.30 -8.16
C ASP A 89 -4.65 -3.33 -9.36
N ARG A 90 -4.79 -2.39 -10.31
CA ARG A 90 -3.79 -2.22 -11.39
C ARG A 90 -2.43 -1.80 -10.86
N LEU A 91 -2.35 -0.94 -9.85
CA LEU A 91 -1.08 -0.53 -9.23
C LEU A 91 -0.39 -1.69 -8.52
N LYS A 92 -1.12 -2.47 -7.72
CA LYS A 92 -0.58 -3.70 -7.08
C LYS A 92 -0.07 -4.70 -8.13
N TYR A 93 -0.78 -4.86 -9.24
CA TYR A 93 -0.34 -5.69 -10.35
C TYR A 93 0.96 -5.15 -11.00
N LEU A 94 1.06 -3.83 -11.22
CA LEU A 94 2.29 -3.23 -11.76
C LEU A 94 3.46 -3.33 -10.79
N GLU A 95 3.24 -3.23 -9.47
CA GLU A 95 4.28 -3.44 -8.46
C GLU A 95 4.87 -4.86 -8.57
N LEU A 96 4.01 -5.88 -8.59
CA LEU A 96 4.43 -7.29 -8.76
C LEU A 96 5.10 -7.53 -10.12
N TRP A 97 4.61 -6.90 -11.20
CA TRP A 97 5.23 -7.03 -12.51
C TRP A 97 6.62 -6.36 -12.56
N CYS A 98 6.81 -5.23 -11.85
CA CYS A 98 8.12 -4.61 -11.68
C CYS A 98 9.11 -5.56 -10.97
N ASP A 99 8.69 -6.21 -9.87
CA ASP A 99 9.53 -7.20 -9.19
C ASP A 99 9.92 -8.36 -10.10
N LYS A 100 8.95 -8.88 -10.88
CA LYS A 100 9.22 -9.92 -11.88
C LYS A 100 10.29 -9.46 -12.89
N LEU A 101 10.12 -8.28 -13.49
CA LEU A 101 11.08 -7.73 -14.46
C LEU A 101 12.47 -7.56 -13.85
N LYS A 102 12.57 -7.06 -12.60
CA LYS A 102 13.84 -6.91 -11.88
C LYS A 102 14.52 -8.25 -11.61
N VAL A 103 13.77 -9.31 -11.32
CA VAL A 103 14.30 -10.68 -11.19
C VAL A 103 14.80 -11.21 -12.52
N GLU A 104 14.05 -11.04 -13.60
CA GLU A 104 14.44 -11.47 -14.95
C GLU A 104 15.71 -10.74 -15.43
N VAL A 105 15.82 -9.41 -15.24
CA VAL A 105 17.03 -8.63 -15.59
C VAL A 105 18.24 -9.10 -14.78
N ARG A 106 18.08 -9.37 -13.47
CA ARG A 106 19.17 -9.89 -12.62
C ARG A 106 19.60 -11.31 -13.01
N ALA A 107 18.66 -12.16 -13.43
CA ALA A 107 18.98 -13.50 -13.92
C ALA A 107 19.78 -13.45 -15.22
N ILE A 108 19.42 -12.55 -16.15
CA ILE A 108 20.19 -12.28 -17.38
C ILE A 108 21.60 -11.76 -17.03
N ARG A 109 21.69 -10.79 -16.11
CA ARG A 109 22.98 -10.26 -15.62
C ARG A 109 23.89 -11.36 -15.09
N SER A 110 23.38 -12.20 -14.20
CA SER A 110 24.13 -13.33 -13.61
C SER A 110 24.57 -14.33 -14.67
N ARG A 111 23.73 -14.64 -15.66
CA ARG A 111 24.08 -15.53 -16.78
C ARG A 111 25.19 -14.92 -17.64
N LEU A 112 25.07 -13.65 -18.04
CA LEU A 112 26.11 -12.95 -18.81
C LEU A 112 27.43 -12.90 -18.05
N GLN A 113 27.43 -12.50 -16.77
CA GLN A 113 28.64 -12.49 -15.93
C GLN A 113 29.30 -13.88 -15.86
N THR A 114 28.50 -14.94 -15.74
CA THR A 114 29.01 -16.33 -15.75
C THR A 114 29.61 -16.70 -17.11
N GLN A 115 28.95 -16.34 -18.21
CA GLN A 115 29.44 -16.59 -19.57
C GLN A 115 30.72 -15.81 -19.88
N PHE A 116 30.80 -14.52 -19.52
CA PHE A 116 31.99 -13.69 -19.70
C PHE A 116 33.16 -14.07 -18.78
N ALA A 117 32.95 -14.91 -17.77
CA ALA A 117 34.04 -15.51 -16.99
C ALA A 117 34.70 -16.70 -17.71
N VAL A 118 34.07 -17.29 -18.74
CA VAL A 118 34.59 -18.47 -19.46
C VAL A 118 35.76 -18.16 -20.42
N PRO A 119 35.77 -17.08 -21.24
CA PRO A 119 36.83 -16.87 -22.22
C PRO A 119 38.24 -16.77 -21.62
N PRO A 120 38.50 -16.08 -20.49
CA PRO A 120 39.81 -16.10 -19.84
C PRO A 120 40.29 -17.50 -19.45
N ILE A 121 39.35 -18.39 -19.08
CA ILE A 121 39.65 -19.79 -18.73
C ILE A 121 40.00 -20.59 -20.00
N LEU A 122 39.23 -20.44 -21.08
CA LEU A 122 39.53 -21.09 -22.37
C LEU A 122 40.88 -20.62 -22.95
N ILE A 123 41.24 -19.35 -22.76
CA ILE A 123 42.54 -18.79 -23.14
C ILE A 123 43.67 -19.40 -22.29
N ALA A 124 43.49 -19.46 -20.97
CA ALA A 124 44.48 -20.08 -20.07
C ALA A 124 44.71 -21.59 -20.34
N LEU A 125 43.70 -22.28 -20.87
CA LEU A 125 43.79 -23.68 -21.29
C LEU A 125 44.32 -23.88 -22.73
N GLY A 126 44.52 -22.80 -23.49
CA GLY A 126 44.94 -22.87 -24.90
C GLY A 126 43.85 -23.37 -25.86
N HIS A 127 42.59 -23.40 -25.43
CA HIS A 127 41.43 -23.75 -26.27
C HIS A 127 40.92 -22.57 -27.10
N LEU A 128 41.32 -21.34 -26.77
CA LEU A 128 40.94 -20.11 -27.44
C LEU A 128 42.16 -19.16 -27.44
N SER A 129 42.41 -18.42 -28.53
CA SER A 129 43.40 -17.34 -28.51
C SER A 129 42.75 -16.03 -28.08
N SER A 130 43.53 -15.10 -27.53
CA SER A 130 43.03 -13.77 -27.15
C SER A 130 42.45 -13.02 -28.34
N ASP A 131 43.09 -13.11 -29.51
CA ASP A 131 42.66 -12.41 -30.72
C ASP A 131 41.32 -12.95 -31.23
N VAL A 132 41.15 -14.27 -31.27
CA VAL A 132 39.88 -14.92 -31.67
C VAL A 132 38.79 -14.61 -30.66
N CYS A 133 39.09 -14.57 -29.36
CA CYS A 133 38.14 -14.12 -28.34
C CYS A 133 37.65 -12.68 -28.58
N MET A 134 38.56 -11.76 -28.89
CA MET A 134 38.21 -10.36 -29.17
C MET A 134 37.39 -10.25 -30.46
N GLU A 135 37.82 -10.89 -31.55
CA GLU A 135 37.09 -10.94 -32.82
C GLU A 135 35.67 -11.48 -32.62
N MET A 136 35.50 -12.53 -31.80
CA MET A 136 34.20 -13.12 -31.51
C MET A 136 33.28 -12.25 -30.64
N LEU A 137 33.82 -11.37 -29.79
CA LEU A 137 33.03 -10.44 -28.96
C LEU A 137 32.75 -9.10 -29.66
N ASP A 138 33.62 -8.68 -30.58
CA ASP A 138 33.40 -7.52 -31.44
C ASP A 138 32.51 -7.84 -32.66
N ARG A 139 32.32 -9.13 -32.98
CA ARG A 139 31.43 -9.57 -34.06
C ARG A 139 29.99 -9.17 -33.79
N GLU A 140 29.42 -8.39 -34.72
CA GLU A 140 28.02 -8.02 -34.69
C GLU A 140 27.13 -9.26 -34.80
N ALA A 141 26.36 -9.56 -33.75
CA ALA A 141 25.30 -10.56 -33.81
C ALA A 141 24.02 -9.90 -34.36
N TYR A 142 23.59 -10.32 -35.54
CA TYR A 142 22.36 -9.79 -36.15
C TYR A 142 21.14 -10.57 -35.65
N ARG A 143 20.15 -9.85 -35.12
CA ARG A 143 18.75 -10.30 -35.24
C ARG A 143 18.36 -10.16 -36.72
N GLU A 144 17.44 -11.02 -37.20
CA GLU A 144 16.86 -10.89 -38.54
C GLU A 144 16.48 -9.42 -38.85
N GLU A 145 17.03 -8.94 -39.97
CA GLU A 145 17.11 -7.53 -40.40
C GLU A 145 17.89 -6.53 -39.50
N ARG A 146 17.32 -6.00 -38.40
CA ARG A 146 17.38 -4.52 -38.18
C ARG A 146 18.44 -3.87 -37.28
N MET A 147 19.17 -4.54 -36.38
CA MET A 147 20.30 -3.91 -35.63
C MET A 147 21.41 -4.91 -35.24
N PRO A 148 22.70 -4.47 -35.27
CA PRO A 148 23.82 -5.26 -34.75
C PRO A 148 23.85 -5.23 -33.21
N LEU A 149 23.81 -6.40 -32.60
CA LEU A 149 23.98 -6.57 -31.16
C LEU A 149 25.48 -6.57 -30.84
N ARG A 150 25.90 -5.62 -30.00
CA ARG A 150 27.28 -5.57 -29.50
C ARG A 150 27.42 -6.46 -28.28
N LEU A 151 28.28 -7.48 -28.35
CA LEU A 151 28.53 -8.42 -27.25
C LEU A 151 29.54 -7.90 -26.22
N ASN A 152 29.77 -6.59 -26.17
CA ASN A 152 30.70 -5.96 -25.25
C ASN A 152 30.15 -5.98 -23.81
N GLN A 153 30.83 -6.71 -22.92
CA GLN A 153 30.42 -6.90 -21.53
C GLN A 153 30.17 -5.59 -20.78
N GLN A 154 31.01 -4.56 -20.96
CA GLN A 154 30.88 -3.29 -20.22
C GLN A 154 29.64 -2.51 -20.66
N LEU A 155 29.33 -2.50 -21.96
CA LEU A 155 28.11 -1.88 -22.49
C LEU A 155 26.85 -2.61 -22.02
N LEU A 156 26.86 -3.94 -22.03
CA LEU A 156 25.76 -4.77 -21.54
C LEU A 156 25.51 -4.56 -20.04
N GLU A 157 26.56 -4.60 -19.22
CA GLU A 157 26.48 -4.41 -17.77
C GLU A 157 26.00 -2.99 -17.40
N ARG A 158 26.44 -1.98 -18.15
CA ARG A 158 25.94 -0.60 -18.04
C ARG A 158 24.46 -0.52 -18.35
N ARG A 159 24.01 -1.04 -19.50
CA ARG A 159 22.60 -1.05 -19.90
C ARG A 159 21.72 -1.76 -18.87
N ILE A 160 22.14 -2.93 -18.39
CA ILE A 160 21.45 -3.68 -17.34
C ILE A 160 21.32 -2.86 -16.05
N SER A 161 22.36 -2.11 -15.69
CA SER A 161 22.34 -1.24 -14.52
C SER A 161 21.42 -0.02 -14.72
N GLU A 162 21.37 0.55 -15.93
CA GLU A 162 20.44 1.62 -16.31
C GLU A 162 18.98 1.12 -16.29
N GLU A 163 18.69 -0.06 -16.84
CA GLU A 163 17.36 -0.70 -16.83
C GLU A 163 16.89 -1.05 -15.41
N LEU A 164 17.77 -1.58 -14.54
CA LEU A 164 17.45 -1.83 -13.13
C LEU A 164 17.17 -0.53 -12.38
N THR A 165 17.98 0.51 -12.59
CA THR A 165 17.78 1.83 -11.96
C THR A 165 16.45 2.45 -12.40
N GLU A 166 16.06 2.30 -13.67
CA GLU A 166 14.76 2.79 -14.14
C GLU A 166 13.60 1.99 -13.54
N LEU A 167 13.70 0.65 -13.45
CA LEU A 167 12.71 -0.17 -12.76
C LEU A 167 12.58 0.19 -11.26
N ASP A 168 13.68 0.54 -10.59
CA ASP A 168 13.66 1.05 -9.22
C ASP A 168 12.89 2.40 -9.13
N ARG A 169 13.17 3.38 -10.01
CA ARG A 169 12.41 4.64 -10.08
C ARG A 169 10.92 4.43 -10.35
N GLN A 170 10.58 3.53 -11.27
CA GLN A 170 9.19 3.21 -11.57
C GLN A 170 8.50 2.52 -10.37
N ARG A 171 9.22 1.72 -9.59
CA ARG A 171 8.69 1.17 -8.33
C ARG A 171 8.44 2.27 -7.31
N ASP A 172 9.39 3.16 -7.08
CA ASP A 172 9.24 4.27 -6.12
C ASP A 172 8.03 5.13 -6.48
N TYR A 173 7.83 5.43 -7.77
CA TYR A 173 6.66 6.14 -8.27
C TYR A 173 5.34 5.37 -8.01
N ILE A 174 5.28 4.07 -8.29
CA ILE A 174 4.11 3.23 -7.97
C ILE A 174 3.83 3.22 -6.47
N THR A 175 4.88 3.11 -5.63
CA THR A 175 4.77 3.09 -4.17
C THR A 175 4.25 4.41 -3.62
N GLN A 176 4.76 5.55 -4.11
CA GLN A 176 4.25 6.89 -3.76
C GLN A 176 2.78 7.03 -4.15
N TYR A 177 2.42 6.66 -5.38
CA TYR A 177 1.05 6.77 -5.86
C TYR A 177 0.07 5.84 -5.11
N LEU A 178 0.53 4.65 -4.68
CA LEU A 178 -0.22 3.79 -3.75
C LEU A 178 -0.40 4.44 -2.38
N GLN A 179 0.61 5.12 -1.83
CA GLN A 179 0.50 5.82 -0.55
C GLN A 179 -0.49 6.99 -0.60
N GLU A 180 -0.43 7.80 -1.67
CA GLU A 180 -1.39 8.88 -1.94
C GLU A 180 -2.83 8.34 -2.03
N LEU A 181 -3.02 7.29 -2.82
CA LEU A 181 -4.34 6.68 -3.03
C LEU A 181 -4.93 6.13 -1.72
N ASN A 182 -4.11 5.46 -0.90
CA ASN A 182 -4.51 5.00 0.44
C ASN A 182 -4.73 6.15 1.44
N ALA A 183 -4.13 7.32 1.25
CA ALA A 183 -4.37 8.49 2.10
C ALA A 183 -5.75 9.10 1.81
N VAL A 184 -6.12 9.23 0.52
CA VAL A 184 -7.43 9.72 0.09
C VAL A 184 -8.56 8.80 0.59
N ASP A 185 -8.43 7.48 0.43
CA ASP A 185 -9.43 6.49 0.90
C ASP A 185 -9.69 6.61 2.41
N ARG A 186 -8.63 6.79 3.21
CA ARG A 186 -8.74 7.02 4.66
C ARG A 186 -9.42 8.35 4.98
N GLU A 187 -9.10 9.41 4.25
CA GLU A 187 -9.75 10.72 4.44
C GLU A 187 -11.24 10.66 4.09
N GLU A 188 -11.60 10.03 2.97
CA GLU A 188 -12.99 9.77 2.57
C GLU A 188 -13.71 8.95 3.64
N GLN A 189 -13.12 7.85 4.11
CA GLN A 189 -13.70 7.00 5.17
C GLN A 189 -13.93 7.77 6.47
N VAL A 190 -12.96 8.58 6.93
CA VAL A 190 -13.08 9.43 8.12
C VAL A 190 -14.14 10.52 7.92
N SER A 191 -14.22 11.11 6.72
CA SER A 191 -15.24 12.12 6.40
C SER A 191 -16.65 11.53 6.44
N PHE A 192 -16.82 10.31 5.90
CA PHE A 192 -18.07 9.56 5.91
C PHE A 192 -18.48 9.18 7.34
N GLN A 193 -17.56 8.61 8.13
CA GLN A 193 -17.82 8.28 9.54
C GLN A 193 -18.24 9.52 10.35
N ARG A 194 -17.57 10.67 10.14
CA ARG A 194 -17.94 11.95 10.77
C ARG A 194 -19.34 12.41 10.35
N HIS A 195 -19.68 12.29 9.06
CA HIS A 195 -20.99 12.67 8.54
C HIS A 195 -22.11 11.78 9.11
N VAL A 196 -21.93 10.46 9.10
CA VAL A 196 -22.88 9.50 9.70
C VAL A 196 -23.04 9.75 11.19
N SER A 197 -21.94 9.94 11.93
CA SER A 197 -21.98 10.23 13.37
C SER A 197 -22.74 11.53 13.67
N LYS A 198 -22.51 12.58 12.88
CA LYS A 198 -23.28 13.83 13.00
C LYS A 198 -24.76 13.59 12.72
N SER A 199 -25.11 12.92 11.62
CA SER A 199 -26.50 12.63 11.27
C SER A 199 -27.23 11.80 12.34
N LEU A 200 -26.52 10.91 13.05
CA LEU A 200 -27.05 10.16 14.18
C LEU A 200 -27.30 11.06 15.40
N VAL A 201 -26.37 11.98 15.72
CA VAL A 201 -26.59 12.98 16.79
C VAL A 201 -27.75 13.91 16.46
N ASP A 202 -27.83 14.40 15.22
CA ASP A 202 -28.90 15.29 14.75
C ASP A 202 -30.27 14.58 14.84
N THR A 203 -30.36 13.29 14.46
CA THR A 203 -31.61 12.51 14.56
C THR A 203 -31.98 12.14 15.99
N ILE A 204 -31.02 11.78 16.86
CA ILE A 204 -31.26 11.57 18.29
C ILE A 204 -31.79 12.86 18.94
N THR A 205 -31.19 14.01 18.63
CA THR A 205 -31.61 15.32 19.17
C THR A 205 -33.02 15.67 18.72
N ALA A 206 -33.38 15.39 17.46
CA ALA A 206 -34.73 15.57 16.95
C ALA A 206 -35.76 14.61 17.58
N LEU A 207 -35.38 13.37 17.88
CA LEU A 207 -36.25 12.42 18.59
C LEU A 207 -36.46 12.84 20.06
N GLN A 208 -35.42 13.36 20.72
CA GLN A 208 -35.52 13.88 22.09
C GLN A 208 -36.41 15.13 22.16
N SER A 209 -36.32 16.05 21.19
CA SER A 209 -37.22 17.22 21.17
C SER A 209 -38.67 16.81 20.89
N LEU A 210 -38.91 15.85 19.99
CA LEU A 210 -40.25 15.28 19.77
C LEU A 210 -40.80 14.60 21.03
N GLN A 211 -39.98 13.83 21.75
CA GLN A 211 -40.38 13.20 23.02
C GLN A 211 -40.76 14.25 24.06
N ASN A 212 -39.95 15.29 24.25
CA ASN A 212 -40.27 16.37 25.18
C ASN A 212 -41.62 17.04 24.83
N THR A 213 -41.90 17.28 23.54
CA THR A 213 -43.20 17.83 23.12
C THR A 213 -44.38 16.85 23.32
N ALA A 214 -44.14 15.54 23.26
CA ALA A 214 -45.14 14.53 23.59
C ALA A 214 -45.44 14.51 25.10
N ASP A 215 -44.40 14.60 25.94
CA ASP A 215 -44.54 14.66 27.40
C ASP A 215 -45.24 15.95 27.84
N ASP A 216 -44.89 17.11 27.26
CA ASP A 216 -45.56 18.40 27.51
C ASP A 216 -47.04 18.38 27.09
N THR A 217 -47.36 17.81 25.93
CA THR A 217 -48.75 17.70 25.47
C THR A 217 -49.55 16.69 26.29
N GLN A 218 -48.93 15.59 26.75
CA GLN A 218 -49.55 14.66 27.69
C GLN A 218 -49.86 15.33 29.04
N MET A 219 -48.92 16.09 29.60
CA MET A 219 -49.12 16.89 30.82
C MET A 219 -50.30 17.87 30.67
N MET A 220 -50.37 18.59 29.55
CA MET A 220 -51.47 19.50 29.25
C MET A 220 -52.83 18.77 29.16
N VAL A 221 -52.89 17.63 28.46
CA VAL A 221 -54.12 16.83 28.32
C VAL A 221 -54.59 16.26 29.66
N VAL A 222 -53.67 15.80 30.52
CA VAL A 222 -54.01 15.35 31.88
C VAL A 222 -54.57 16.51 32.71
N GLY A 223 -53.93 17.69 32.68
CA GLY A 223 -54.42 18.88 33.38
C GLY A 223 -55.79 19.38 32.91
N GLU A 224 -56.08 19.33 31.60
CA GLU A 224 -57.43 19.63 31.09
C GLU A 224 -58.46 18.55 31.48
N ARG A 225 -58.07 17.27 31.49
CA ARG A 225 -58.94 16.18 31.97
C ARG A 225 -59.33 16.40 33.43
N GLU A 226 -58.38 16.70 34.31
CA GLU A 226 -58.65 17.01 35.72
C GLU A 226 -59.57 18.22 35.90
N LYS A 227 -59.40 19.29 35.11
CA LYS A 227 -60.32 20.45 35.13
C LYS A 227 -61.73 20.07 34.71
N ILE A 228 -61.88 19.20 33.70
CA ILE A 228 -63.19 18.73 33.25
C ILE A 228 -63.84 17.84 34.32
N GLU A 229 -63.09 16.93 34.93
CA GLU A 229 -63.53 16.03 36.01
C GLU A 229 -64.04 16.85 37.20
N ASN A 230 -63.24 17.78 37.73
CA ASN A 230 -63.65 18.70 38.80
C ASN A 230 -64.91 19.53 38.46
N ARG A 231 -65.05 19.98 37.21
CA ARG A 231 -66.25 20.73 36.76
C ARG A 231 -67.49 19.85 36.66
N LEU A 232 -67.33 18.59 36.26
CA LEU A 232 -68.43 17.61 36.23
C LEU A 232 -68.89 17.27 37.65
N ASP A 233 -67.97 17.05 38.58
CA ASP A 233 -68.29 16.77 39.98
C ASP A 233 -69.00 17.97 40.64
N THR A 234 -68.46 19.18 40.49
CA THR A 234 -69.10 20.42 41.00
C THR A 234 -70.49 20.62 40.40
N SER A 235 -70.65 20.33 39.10
CA SER A 235 -71.95 20.40 38.41
C SER A 235 -72.91 19.33 38.91
N ALA A 236 -72.44 18.11 39.17
CA ALA A 236 -73.24 17.03 39.73
C ALA A 236 -73.70 17.36 41.15
N GLU A 237 -72.83 17.83 42.02
CA GLU A 237 -73.19 18.32 43.36
C GLU A 237 -74.24 19.43 43.30
N THR A 238 -74.07 20.41 42.40
CA THR A 238 -75.02 21.50 42.21
C THR A 238 -76.39 20.98 41.75
N ILE A 239 -76.42 20.01 40.82
CA ILE A 239 -77.66 19.36 40.35
C ILE A 239 -78.30 18.55 41.48
N TYR A 240 -77.54 17.76 42.23
CA TYR A 240 -78.05 16.99 43.38
C TYR A 240 -78.65 17.91 44.45
N ALA A 241 -77.99 19.02 44.79
CA ALA A 241 -78.50 20.01 45.73
C ALA A 241 -79.79 20.68 45.21
N ALA A 242 -79.85 21.04 43.92
CA ALA A 242 -81.04 21.63 43.31
C ALA A 242 -82.22 20.64 43.28
N VAL A 243 -81.99 19.36 42.94
CA VAL A 243 -83.00 18.30 42.95
C VAL A 243 -83.48 18.02 44.38
N ALA A 244 -82.57 17.92 45.35
CA ALA A 244 -82.92 17.74 46.76
C ALA A 244 -83.78 18.90 47.30
N SER A 245 -83.46 20.13 46.91
CA SER A 245 -84.26 21.33 47.22
C SER A 245 -85.66 21.26 46.59
N ALA A 246 -85.76 20.91 45.31
CA ALA A 246 -87.04 20.78 44.61
C ALA A 246 -87.91 19.63 45.15
N VAL A 247 -87.31 18.52 45.58
CA VAL A 247 -88.03 17.43 46.27
C VAL A 247 -88.51 17.88 47.65
N ALA A 248 -87.73 18.68 48.37
CA ALA A 248 -88.12 19.22 49.68
C ALA A 248 -89.28 20.24 49.60
N THR A 249 -89.37 21.04 48.53
CA THR A 249 -90.52 21.94 48.30
C THR A 249 -91.77 21.18 47.87
N LEU A 250 -91.64 20.23 46.92
CA LEU A 250 -92.76 19.37 46.50
C LEU A 250 -93.32 18.52 47.66
N GLY A 251 -92.45 17.99 48.53
CA GLY A 251 -92.83 17.20 49.70
C GLY A 251 -93.57 17.98 50.80
N ARG A 252 -93.61 19.32 50.74
CA ARG A 252 -94.36 20.18 51.68
C ARG A 252 -95.75 20.57 51.19
N GLY A 253 -96.09 20.33 49.93
CA GLY A 253 -97.40 20.72 49.38
C GLY A 253 -97.60 22.23 49.23
N GLU A 254 -96.52 23.00 49.07
CA GLU A 254 -96.61 24.42 48.72
C GLU A 254 -96.87 24.59 47.20
N PRO A 255 -97.72 25.56 46.80
CA PRO A 255 -98.08 25.73 45.40
C PRO A 255 -96.90 26.23 44.56
N THR A 256 -96.72 25.64 43.37
CA THR A 256 -95.75 26.11 42.38
C THR A 256 -95.99 27.58 42.02
N PRO A 257 -94.97 28.45 42.03
CA PRO A 257 -95.11 29.81 41.51
C PRO A 257 -95.36 29.77 40.01
N SER A 258 -96.34 30.54 39.56
CA SER A 258 -96.70 30.68 38.15
C SER A 258 -95.51 31.19 37.32
N VAL A 259 -95.32 30.60 36.14
CA VAL A 259 -94.42 31.17 35.13
C VAL A 259 -95.09 32.43 34.57
N GLU A 260 -94.56 33.60 34.90
CA GLU A 260 -94.90 34.83 34.18
C GLU A 260 -94.28 34.75 32.78
N GLN A 261 -95.13 34.81 31.76
CA GLN A 261 -94.71 35.07 30.39
C GLN A 261 -94.58 36.58 30.22
N ASP A 262 -93.35 37.09 30.18
CA ASP A 262 -93.08 38.41 29.58
C ASP A 262 -92.58 38.23 28.14
N THR A 263 -93.16 39.03 27.26
CA THR A 263 -92.91 39.13 25.81
C THR A 263 -91.73 40.04 25.47
#